data_AF-A0A5B7TGA5-F1
#
_entry.id   AF-A0A5B7TGA5-F1
#
_cell.length_a   1.000
_cell.length_b   1.000
_cell.length_c   1.000
_cell.angle_alpha   90.00
_cell.angle_beta   90.00
_cell.angle_gamma   90.00
#
_symmetry.space_group_name_H-M   'P 1'
#
loop_
_entity.id
_entity.type
_entity.pdbx_description
1 polymer ?
#
loop_
_entity_poly.entity_id
_entity_poly.type
_entity_poly.pdbx_seq_one_letter_code
_entity_poly.pdbx_strand_id
1 'polypeptide(L)'
;MFWKQLLIVFGLATFSLVIFYYIRATILLKYKINKNYFLVLLIIIFILPLIFQKQFTSSIWIQYLQILLVSLSFLSYMEIVKINKAEKNKPIIGRPKAKPSRAKNKDVK
;
A
#
# COMPACT_ATOMS: atom_id res chain seq x y z
N MET A 1 6.65 -14.28 32.23
CA MET A 1 7.34 -13.74 31.03
C MET A 1 6.41 -13.63 29.82
N PHE A 2 5.62 -14.65 29.51
CA PHE A 2 4.66 -14.66 28.39
C PHE A 2 3.78 -13.40 28.26
N TRP A 3 3.09 -13.02 29.34
CA TRP A 3 2.21 -11.84 29.35
C TRP A 3 2.91 -10.53 28.98
N LYS A 4 4.17 -10.35 29.38
CA LYS A 4 4.97 -9.16 29.05
C LYS A 4 5.30 -9.13 27.55
N GLN A 5 5.68 -10.26 26.98
CA GLN A 5 5.97 -10.38 25.54
C GLN A 5 4.71 -10.11 24.70
N LEU A 6 3.57 -10.64 25.13
CA LEU A 6 2.28 -10.42 24.46
C LEU A 6 1.92 -8.93 24.47
N LEU A 7 2.09 -8.25 25.60
CA LEU A 7 1.84 -6.81 25.72
C LEU A 7 2.77 -5.98 24.81
N ILE A 8 4.04 -6.36 24.70
CA ILE A 8 5.00 -5.71 23.79
C ILE A 8 4.58 -5.89 22.32
N VAL A 9 4.21 -7.11 21.92
CA VAL A 9 3.75 -7.38 20.55
C VAL A 9 2.47 -6.60 20.23
N PHE A 10 1.54 -6.55 21.18
CA PHE A 10 0.32 -5.76 21.04
C PHE A 10 0.62 -4.25 20.93
N GLY A 11 1.57 -3.75 21.73
CA GLY A 11 2.07 -2.38 21.64
C GLY A 11 2.68 -2.07 20.26
N LEU A 12 3.50 -2.97 19.72
CA LEU A 12 4.08 -2.81 18.39
C LEU A 12 3.03 -2.84 17.28
N ALA A 13 2.03 -3.71 17.38
CA ALA A 13 0.94 -3.81 16.42
C ALA A 13 0.05 -2.56 16.42
N THR A 14 -0.30 -2.05 17.60
CA THR A 14 -1.06 -0.80 17.73
C THR A 14 -0.26 0.39 17.22
N PHE A 15 1.03 0.45 17.53
CA PHE A 15 1.93 1.49 17.02
C PHE A 15 2.07 1.45 15.50
N SER A 16 2.22 0.26 14.90
CA SER A 16 2.31 0.13 13.44
C SER A 16 1.01 0.53 12.73
N LEU A 17 -0.15 0.27 13.34
CA LEU A 17 -1.43 0.76 12.83
C LEU A 17 -1.50 2.28 12.81
N VAL A 18 -1.07 2.96 13.88
CA VAL A 18 -1.05 4.43 13.94
C VAL A 18 -0.18 5.01 12.82
N ILE A 19 1.03 4.48 12.64
CA ILE A 19 1.93 4.89 11.56
C ILE A 19 1.30 4.60 10.19
N PHE A 20 0.69 3.43 10.02
CA PHE A 20 0.03 3.06 8.77
C PHE A 20 -1.10 4.02 8.41
N TYR A 21 -1.94 4.43 9.38
CA TYR A 21 -2.99 5.42 9.13
C TYR A 21 -2.42 6.75 8.64
N TYR A 22 -1.30 7.19 9.21
CA TYR A 22 -0.60 8.39 8.75
C TYR A 22 -0.07 8.24 7.32
N ILE A 23 0.62 7.14 7.02
CA ILE A 23 1.14 6.83 5.66
C ILE A 23 -0.01 6.74 4.65
N ARG A 24 -1.13 6.13 5.04
CA ARG A 24 -2.33 6.00 4.22
C ARG A 24 -2.89 7.36 3.80
N ALA A 25 -3.09 8.25 4.77
CA ALA A 25 -3.67 9.56 4.54
C ALA A 25 -2.74 10.49 3.73
N THR A 26 -1.44 10.43 3.98
CA THR A 26 -0.45 11.34 3.38
C THR A 26 0.04 10.87 2.02
N ILE A 27 0.30 9.57 1.87
CA ILE A 27 1.01 9.00 0.72
C ILE A 27 0.09 8.11 -0.11
N LEU A 28 -0.51 7.06 0.47
CA LEU A 28 -1.20 6.02 -0.32
C LEU A 28 -2.46 6.51 -1.03
N LEU A 29 -3.23 7.40 -0.40
CA LEU A 29 -4.45 7.95 -1.01
C LEU A 29 -4.15 9.12 -1.97
N LYS A 30 -3.03 9.82 -1.78
CA LYS A 30 -2.68 11.01 -2.56
C LYS A 30 -1.95 10.67 -3.85
N TYR A 31 -1.13 9.61 -3.85
CA TYR A 31 -0.28 9.24 -4.98
C TYR A 31 -0.67 7.87 -5.55
N LYS A 32 -0.65 7.74 -6.88
CA LYS A 32 -0.85 6.45 -7.57
C LYS A 32 0.42 5.62 -7.53
N ILE A 33 0.64 4.92 -6.43
CA ILE A 33 1.85 4.11 -6.22
C ILE A 33 1.65 2.70 -6.76
N ASN A 34 2.67 2.16 -7.44
CA ASN A 34 2.64 0.79 -7.92
C ASN A 34 2.78 -0.19 -6.74
N LYS A 35 1.84 -1.15 -6.63
CA LYS A 35 1.85 -2.20 -5.61
C LYS A 35 3.14 -3.02 -5.57
N ASN A 36 3.83 -3.13 -6.71
CA ASN A 36 5.03 -3.95 -6.81
C ASN A 36 6.19 -3.41 -5.94
N TYR A 37 6.25 -2.10 -5.70
CA TYR A 37 7.29 -1.53 -4.83
C TYR A 37 7.20 -2.07 -3.41
N PHE A 38 6.00 -2.10 -2.83
CA PHE A 38 5.79 -2.64 -1.48
C PHE A 38 5.99 -4.16 -1.42
N LEU A 39 5.66 -4.87 -2.51
CA LEU A 39 5.90 -6.31 -2.59
C LEU A 39 7.40 -6.63 -2.61
N VAL A 40 8.18 -5.95 -3.45
CA VAL A 40 9.64 -6.11 -3.52
C VAL A 40 10.27 -5.75 -2.18
N LEU A 41 9.84 -4.64 -1.56
CA LEU A 41 10.33 -4.22 -0.25
C LEU A 41 10.03 -5.27 0.83
N LEU A 42 8.83 -5.87 0.81
CA LEU A 42 8.47 -6.97 1.72
C LEU A 42 9.36 -8.20 1.55
N ILE A 43 9.64 -8.61 0.31
CA ILE A 43 10.56 -9.73 0.01
C ILE A 43 11.96 -9.45 0.56
N ILE A 44 12.49 -8.24 0.33
CA ILE A 44 13.81 -7.83 0.81
C ILE A 44 13.87 -7.89 2.34
N ILE A 45 12.86 -7.34 3.03
CA ILE A 45 12.78 -7.37 4.50
C ILE A 45 12.68 -8.80 5.03
N PHE A 46 12.03 -9.70 4.28
CA PHE A 46 11.90 -11.10 4.68
C PHE A 46 13.21 -11.88 4.54
N ILE A 47 14.03 -11.56 3.55
CA ILE A 47 15.32 -12.23 3.30
C ILE A 47 16.43 -11.69 4.24
N LEU A 48 16.35 -10.42 4.65
CA LEU A 48 17.35 -9.76 5.50
C LEU A 48 17.80 -10.57 6.74
N PRO A 49 16.90 -11.18 7.55
CA PRO A 49 17.30 -11.99 8.69
C PRO A 49 18.08 -13.25 8.32
N LEU A 50 17.80 -13.85 7.15
CA LEU A 50 18.48 -15.06 6.69
C LEU A 50 19.95 -14.75 6.35
N ILE A 51 20.23 -13.55 5.84
CA ILE A 51 21.57 -13.11 5.48
C ILE A 51 22.33 -12.62 6.72
N PHE A 52 21.67 -11.89 7.63
CA PHE A 52 22.30 -11.22 8.78
C PHE A 52 21.94 -11.87 10.13
N GLN A 53 21.87 -13.20 10.18
CA GLN A 53 21.38 -13.94 11.36
C GLN A 53 22.06 -13.53 12.69
N LYS A 54 23.37 -13.27 12.68
CA LYS A 54 24.12 -12.87 13.89
C LYS A 54 23.65 -11.53 14.45
N GLN A 55 23.36 -10.56 13.58
CA GLN A 55 22.91 -9.23 13.98
C GLN A 55 21.49 -9.27 14.54
N PHE A 56 20.61 -10.06 13.92
CA PHE A 56 19.21 -10.21 14.37
C PHE A 56 19.10 -10.99 15.69
N THR A 57 19.99 -11.96 15.94
CA THR A 57 20.03 -12.70 17.22
C THR A 57 20.65 -11.88 18.35
N SER A 58 21.60 -10.99 18.03
CA SER A 58 22.31 -10.20 19.05
C SER A 58 21.52 -8.97 19.54
N SER A 59 20.59 -8.44 18.75
CA SER A 59 19.86 -7.20 19.10
C SER A 59 18.35 -7.35 18.95
N ILE A 60 17.65 -7.26 20.09
CA ILE A 60 16.18 -7.35 20.14
C ILE A 60 15.51 -6.18 19.42
N TRP A 61 16.16 -5.01 19.40
CA TRP A 61 15.66 -3.81 18.71
C TRP A 61 15.55 -4.02 17.21
N ILE A 62 16.50 -4.74 16.61
CA ILE A 62 16.48 -5.05 15.18
C ILE A 62 15.27 -5.94 14.85
N GLN A 63 14.93 -6.89 15.74
CA GLN A 63 13.75 -7.74 15.59
C GLN A 63 12.45 -6.92 15.64
N TYR A 64 12.33 -5.99 16.59
CA TYR A 64 11.16 -5.10 16.68
C TYR A 64 11.02 -4.19 15.46
N LEU A 65 12.13 -3.61 15.00
CA LEU A 65 12.15 -2.77 13.80
C LEU A 65 11.75 -3.58 12.56
N GLN A 66 12.22 -4.82 12.44
CA GLN A 66 11.84 -5.70 11.35
C GLN A 66 10.34 -6.02 11.36
N ILE A 67 9.78 -6.38 12.52
CA ILE A 67 8.33 -6.64 12.67
C ILE A 67 7.54 -5.40 12.23
N LEU A 68 7.98 -4.22 12.64
CA LEU A 68 7.36 -2.96 12.29
C LEU A 68 7.42 -2.72 10.77
N LEU A 69 8.59 -2.87 10.14
CA LEU A 69 8.74 -2.72 8.69
C LEU A 69 7.91 -3.72 7.89
N VAL A 70 7.88 -5.00 8.30
CA VAL A 70 7.05 -6.03 7.66
C VAL A 70 5.58 -5.63 7.76
N SER A 71 5.10 -5.26 8.95
CA SER A 71 3.70 -4.89 9.16
C SER A 71 3.27 -3.68 8.32
N LEU A 72 4.09 -2.61 8.28
CA LEU A 72 3.79 -1.42 7.49
C LEU A 72 3.77 -1.70 6.00
N SER A 73 4.74 -2.47 5.52
CA SER A 73 4.87 -2.82 4.09
C SER A 73 3.71 -3.68 3.64
N PHE A 74 3.32 -4.65 4.47
CA PHE A 74 2.18 -5.53 4.22
C PHE A 74 0.85 -4.76 4.21
N LEU A 75 0.60 -3.93 5.23
CA LEU A 75 -0.61 -3.12 5.30
C LEU A 75 -0.71 -2.17 4.09
N SER A 76 0.40 -1.52 3.72
CA SER A 76 0.47 -0.63 2.56
C SER A 76 0.19 -1.37 1.26
N TYR A 77 0.75 -2.57 1.08
CA TYR A 77 0.48 -3.41 -0.07
C TYR A 77 -1.01 -3.76 -0.18
N MET A 78 -1.61 -4.23 0.91
CA MET A 78 -3.02 -4.62 0.96
C MET A 78 -3.95 -3.45 0.65
N GLU A 79 -3.62 -2.25 1.15
CA GLU A 79 -4.40 -1.04 0.89
C GLU A 79 -4.33 -0.64 -0.58
N ILE A 80 -3.15 -0.65 -1.20
CA ILE A 80 -3.01 -0.35 -2.63
C ILE A 80 -3.76 -1.39 -3.48
N VAL A 81 -3.72 -2.67 -3.11
CA VAL A 81 -4.49 -3.71 -3.80
C VAL A 81 -6.00 -3.43 -3.72
N LYS A 82 -6.50 -3.02 -2.55
CA LYS A 82 -7.90 -2.60 -2.37
C LYS A 82 -8.25 -1.39 -3.24
N ILE A 83 -7.42 -0.35 -3.23
CA ILE A 83 -7.62 0.87 -4.03
C ILE A 83 -7.68 0.50 -5.52
N ASN A 84 -6.71 -0.27 -6.02
CA ASN A 84 -6.67 -0.70 -7.41
C ASN A 84 -7.89 -1.54 -7.82
N LYS A 85 -8.39 -2.41 -6.93
CA LYS A 85 -9.61 -3.18 -7.18
C LYS A 85 -10.83 -2.27 -7.24
N ALA A 86 -10.92 -1.29 -6.35
CA ALA A 86 -11.99 -0.30 -6.36
C ALA A 86 -11.98 0.56 -7.63
N GLU A 87 -10.81 0.97 -8.12
CA GLU A 87 -10.67 1.72 -9.38
C GLU A 87 -11.12 0.92 -10.60
N LYS A 88 -10.77 -0.37 -10.67
CA LYS A 88 -11.19 -1.25 -11.78
C LYS A 88 -12.70 -1.49 -11.82
N ASN A 89 -13.36 -1.46 -10.66
CA ASN A 89 -14.80 -1.69 -10.54
C ASN A 89 -15.63 -0.40 -10.68
N LYS A 90 -15.02 0.74 -11.00
CA LYS A 90 -15.77 1.99 -11.21
C LYS A 90 -16.69 1.83 -12.44
N PRO A 91 -17.98 2.20 -12.33
CA PRO A 91 -18.89 2.13 -13.47
C PRO A 91 -18.35 3.01 -14.60
N ILE A 92 -18.42 2.50 -15.83
CA ILE A 92 -18.05 3.26 -17.02
C ILE A 92 -19.11 4.36 -17.17
N ILE A 93 -18.77 5.58 -16.74
CA ILE A 93 -19.62 6.74 -16.98
C ILE A 93 -19.59 7.00 -18.49
N GLY A 94 -20.69 6.63 -19.16
CA GLY A 94 -20.89 6.95 -20.57
C GLY A 94 -20.81 8.46 -20.74
N ARG A 95 -19.76 8.95 -21.41
CA ARG A 95 -19.67 10.37 -21.74
C ARG A 95 -20.80 10.68 -22.74
N PRO A 96 -21.52 11.81 -22.58
CA PRO A 96 -22.52 12.21 -23.56
C PRO A 96 -21.84 12.33 -24.92
N LYS A 97 -22.32 11.55 -25.90
CA LYS A 97 -21.80 11.60 -27.26
C LYS A 97 -22.11 12.98 -27.84
N ALA A 98 -21.10 13.63 -28.43
CA ALA A 98 -21.31 14.91 -29.11
C ALA A 98 -22.38 14.76 -30.19
N LYS A 99 -23.26 15.75 -30.31
CA LYS A 99 -24.29 15.78 -31.35
C LYS A 99 -23.59 15.69 -32.72
N PRO A 100 -23.98 14.78 -33.62
CA PRO A 100 -23.39 14.72 -34.95
C PRO A 100 -23.55 16.07 -35.65
N SER A 101 -22.47 16.53 -36.29
CA SER A 101 -22.51 17.75 -37.10
C SER A 101 -23.51 17.56 -38.24
N ARG A 102 -24.47 18.47 -38.36
CA ARG A 102 -25.36 18.49 -39.53
C ARG A 102 -24.52 18.87 -40.75
N ALA A 103 -24.61 18.06 -41.82
CA ALA A 103 -24.09 18.46 -43.11
C ALA A 103 -24.71 19.81 -43.52
N LYS A 104 -23.90 20.86 -43.62
CA LYS A 104 -24.32 22.11 -44.24
C LYS A 104 -24.47 21.83 -45.73
N ASN A 105 -25.69 21.89 -46.25
CA ASN A 105 -25.92 21.82 -47.68
C ASN A 105 -25.18 22.98 -48.34
N LYS A 106 -24.17 22.69 -49.16
CA LYS A 106 -23.36 23.67 -49.91
C LYS A 106 -23.82 23.72 -51.37
N ASP A 107 -25.12 23.70 -51.62
CA ASP A 107 -25.67 23.82 -52.97
C ASP A 107 -26.62 25.01 -53.04
N VAL A 108 -26.04 26.21 -53.17
CA VAL A 108 -26.67 27.34 -53.88
C VAL A 108 -25.55 28.19 -54.50
N LYS A 109 -25.21 27.91 -55.75
CA LYS A 109 -24.82 28.90 -56.76
C LYS A 109 -24.92 28.30 -58.15
#